data_AF-M0DLP9-F1
#
_entry.id   AF-M0DLP9-F1
#
_cell.length_a   1.000
_cell.length_b   1.000
_cell.length_c   1.000
_cell.angle_alpha   90.00
_cell.angle_beta   90.00
_cell.angle_gamma   90.00
#
_symmetry.space_group_name_H-M   'P 1'
#
loop_
_entity.id
_entity.type
_entity.pdbx_description
1 polymer ?
#
loop_
_entity_poly.entity_id
_entity_poly.type
_entity_poly.pdbx_seq_one_letter_code
_entity_poly.pdbx_strand_id
1 'polypeptide(L)'
;MEVNSEAVVWRGSPTRSEWLPLKPWTRLFLPSSAKHEASWKPIEVSGTVEDSNADLGEEVREVVYYDDPIDLNQKLKPGTFNVVYPDPSFSGCEEIVNESDYFDGKVEWVARWNASEEKEPTPLVHWWFAWAIARIEHGPYLWTSLVFDETADLAPESAKADVHETYEKVKALRRVMADSRKFHFSLFYLAHHEENLHSKIRRTIQWRISMPDGTANPAQENNDRAPVGFSSIPMIRDQLSRRPVGNLIFWNETSFNKVVWDDIAKFPEDERRWLKISLSEDCARARSGVEATGGEGG
;
A
#
# COMPACT_ATOMS: atom_id res chain seq x y z
N MET A 1 -12.35 0.32 17.88
CA MET A 1 -12.97 0.78 16.63
C MET A 1 -14.34 1.45 16.83
N GLU A 2 -15.00 1.34 17.98
CA GLU A 2 -16.29 2.02 18.25
C GLU A 2 -16.25 3.56 18.22
N VAL A 3 -15.05 4.17 18.20
CA VAL A 3 -14.86 5.63 18.18
C VAL A 3 -14.40 6.14 16.79
N ASN A 4 -13.96 5.26 15.88
CA ASN A 4 -13.45 5.65 14.57
C ASN A 4 -14.38 5.14 13.45
N SER A 5 -15.04 6.06 12.73
CA SER A 5 -15.89 5.77 11.58
C SER A 5 -15.12 5.67 10.25
N GLU A 6 -13.79 5.62 10.29
CA GLU A 6 -12.94 5.51 9.12
C GLU A 6 -12.79 4.08 8.62
N ALA A 7 -12.78 3.89 7.30
CA ALA A 7 -12.29 2.66 6.70
C ALA A 7 -10.76 2.75 6.56
N VAL A 8 -10.04 1.89 7.27
CA VAL A 8 -8.58 1.78 7.12
C VAL A 8 -8.29 0.77 6.02
N VAL A 9 -7.50 1.17 5.02
CA VAL A 9 -6.98 0.33 3.94
C VAL A 9 -5.48 0.19 4.16
N TRP A 10 -5.04 -1.01 4.54
CA TRP A 10 -3.64 -1.36 4.67
C TRP A 10 -3.16 -2.08 3.41
N ARG A 11 -2.04 -1.65 2.83
CA ARG A 11 -1.44 -2.34 1.67
C ARG A 11 -1.02 -3.76 2.04
N GLY A 12 -1.67 -4.76 1.44
CA GLY A 12 -1.17 -6.13 1.42
C GLY A 12 0.08 -6.25 0.57
N SER A 13 1.06 -7.00 1.06
CA SER A 13 2.28 -7.33 0.31
C SER A 13 2.41 -8.85 0.16
N PRO A 14 2.78 -9.36 -1.03
CA PRO A 14 3.11 -10.78 -1.20
C PRO A 14 4.37 -11.23 -0.45
N THR A 15 5.21 -10.29 -0.01
CA THR A 15 6.51 -10.58 0.60
C THR A 15 6.51 -10.50 2.13
N ARG A 16 5.45 -9.94 2.73
CA ARG A 16 5.34 -9.71 4.18
C ARG A 16 3.90 -9.47 4.59
N SER A 17 3.58 -9.83 5.83
CA SER A 17 2.25 -9.66 6.43
C SER A 17 2.34 -8.96 7.78
N GLU A 18 2.84 -7.72 7.77
CA GLU A 18 2.96 -6.87 8.97
C GLU A 18 1.61 -6.57 9.63
N TRP A 19 0.51 -6.74 8.89
CA TRP A 19 -0.85 -6.61 9.39
C TRP A 19 -1.32 -7.80 10.25
N LEU A 20 -0.55 -8.91 10.30
CA LEU A 20 -0.95 -10.15 10.96
C LEU A 20 -1.35 -10.00 12.45
N PRO A 21 -0.70 -9.13 13.26
CA PRO A 21 -1.16 -8.87 14.64
C PRO A 21 -2.60 -8.32 14.72
N LEU A 22 -3.15 -7.83 13.62
CA LEU A 22 -4.51 -7.31 13.51
C LEU A 22 -5.48 -8.30 12.85
N LYS A 23 -5.07 -9.55 12.57
CA LYS A 23 -5.85 -10.57 11.85
C LYS A 23 -7.31 -10.74 12.33
N PRO A 24 -7.65 -10.70 13.64
CA PRO A 24 -9.05 -10.87 14.07
C PRO A 24 -9.98 -9.73 13.68
N TRP A 25 -9.41 -8.58 13.29
CA TRP A 25 -10.15 -7.42 12.82
C TRP A 25 -10.07 -7.23 11.29
N THR A 26 -9.20 -7.99 10.63
CA THR A 26 -8.89 -7.84 9.21
C THR A 26 -10.01 -8.35 8.30
N ARG A 27 -10.52 -7.47 7.45
CA ARG A 27 -11.23 -7.83 6.22
C ARG A 27 -10.18 -7.94 5.11
N LEU A 28 -9.91 -9.15 4.63
CA LEU A 28 -8.87 -9.40 3.63
C LEU A 28 -9.47 -9.28 2.23
N PHE A 29 -9.07 -8.27 1.48
CA PHE A 29 -9.52 -8.00 0.13
C PHE A 29 -8.58 -8.65 -0.89
N LEU A 30 -9.14 -9.55 -1.69
CA LEU A 30 -8.44 -10.26 -2.77
C LEU A 30 -9.15 -9.98 -4.11
N PRO A 31 -8.41 -9.85 -5.21
CA PRO A 31 -9.02 -9.66 -6.52
C PRO A 31 -9.74 -10.95 -6.99
N SER A 32 -10.95 -10.82 -7.53
CA SER A 32 -11.72 -11.92 -8.13
C SER A 32 -11.06 -12.50 -9.39
N SER A 33 -10.21 -11.70 -10.04
CA SER A 33 -9.53 -12.00 -11.31
C SER A 33 -8.28 -12.86 -11.16
N ALA A 34 -7.82 -13.13 -9.94
CA ALA A 34 -6.60 -13.89 -9.67
C ALA A 34 -6.84 -15.04 -8.69
N LYS A 35 -6.17 -16.17 -8.93
CA LYS A 35 -6.09 -17.25 -7.95
C LYS A 35 -5.17 -16.81 -6.81
N HIS A 36 -5.54 -17.11 -5.57
CA HIS A 36 -4.68 -16.89 -4.42
C HIS A 36 -4.18 -18.20 -3.81
N GLU A 37 -2.96 -18.18 -3.30
CA GLU A 37 -2.38 -19.25 -2.50
C GLU A 37 -1.81 -18.64 -1.21
N ALA A 38 -2.22 -19.18 -0.07
CA ALA A 38 -1.79 -18.73 1.24
C ALA A 38 -0.96 -19.82 1.91
N SER A 39 0.21 -19.44 2.44
CA SER A 39 1.09 -20.37 3.14
C SER A 39 1.83 -19.73 4.29
N TRP A 40 2.00 -20.47 5.37
CA TRP A 40 2.86 -20.10 6.48
C TRP A 40 4.33 -20.31 6.10
N LYS A 41 5.14 -19.29 6.38
CA LYS A 41 6.58 -19.32 6.17
C LYS A 41 7.30 -19.04 7.49
N PRO A 42 8.44 -19.69 7.75
CA PRO A 42 9.23 -19.37 8.94
C PRO A 42 9.79 -17.95 8.81
N ILE A 43 9.92 -17.25 9.94
CA ILE A 43 10.61 -15.95 9.98
C ILE A 43 12.11 -16.15 9.75
N GLU A 44 12.69 -17.19 10.34
CA GLU A 44 14.08 -17.55 10.14
C GLU A 44 14.26 -18.39 8.86
N VAL A 45 15.27 -18.06 8.06
CA VAL A 45 15.55 -18.74 6.77
C VAL A 45 15.78 -20.24 6.95
N SER A 46 16.38 -20.66 8.06
CA SER A 46 16.62 -22.07 8.40
C SER A 46 15.47 -22.75 9.15
N GLY A 47 14.38 -22.03 9.43
CA GLY A 47 13.24 -22.54 10.20
C GLY A 47 12.35 -23.49 9.39
N THR A 48 11.47 -24.19 10.10
CA THR A 48 10.40 -25.03 9.53
C THR A 48 9.07 -24.69 10.18
N VAL A 49 7.97 -24.83 9.44
CA VAL A 49 6.60 -24.69 9.96
C VAL A 49 5.87 -26.03 9.74
N GLU A 50 5.27 -26.58 10.79
CA GLU A 50 4.64 -27.91 10.79
C GLU A 50 3.40 -27.99 9.88
N ASP A 51 2.65 -26.89 9.75
CA ASP A 51 1.60 -26.73 8.75
C ASP A 51 1.85 -25.48 7.91
N SER A 52 2.25 -25.70 6.66
CA SER A 52 2.56 -24.61 5.75
C SER A 52 1.35 -24.09 5.00
N ASN A 53 0.20 -24.78 5.01
CA ASN A 53 -0.99 -24.30 4.30
C ASN A 53 -1.81 -23.40 5.24
N ALA A 54 -2.34 -22.30 4.73
CA ALA A 54 -3.14 -21.39 5.52
C ALA A 54 -4.54 -21.26 4.93
N ASP A 55 -5.57 -21.52 5.74
CA ASP A 55 -6.96 -21.21 5.37
C ASP A 55 -7.27 -19.76 5.77
N LEU A 56 -7.25 -18.86 4.80
CA LEU A 56 -7.52 -17.44 5.04
C LEU A 56 -8.88 -17.19 5.70
N GLY A 57 -9.89 -18.04 5.44
CA GLY A 57 -11.21 -17.90 6.04
C GLY A 57 -11.24 -18.14 7.55
N GLU A 58 -10.27 -18.90 8.07
CA GLU A 58 -10.11 -19.17 9.50
C GLU A 58 -9.13 -18.19 10.17
N GLU A 59 -8.19 -17.62 9.40
CA GLU A 59 -7.17 -16.71 9.93
C GLU A 59 -7.61 -15.25 10.08
N VAL A 60 -8.52 -14.79 9.22
CA VAL A 60 -8.99 -13.39 9.21
C VAL A 60 -10.47 -13.29 9.51
N ARG A 61 -10.95 -12.06 9.81
CA ARG A 61 -12.37 -11.82 10.11
C ARG A 61 -13.29 -12.17 8.94
N GLU A 62 -12.92 -11.77 7.73
CA GLU A 62 -13.62 -12.15 6.50
C GLU A 62 -12.69 -11.97 5.30
N VAL A 63 -12.86 -12.83 4.29
CA VAL A 63 -12.27 -12.64 2.96
C VAL A 63 -13.31 -12.00 2.05
N VAL A 64 -12.93 -10.91 1.38
CA VAL A 64 -13.78 -10.14 0.48
C VAL A 64 -13.15 -10.14 -0.90
N TYR A 65 -13.90 -10.53 -1.92
CA TYR A 65 -13.43 -10.45 -3.29
C TYR A 65 -13.87 -9.15 -3.95
N TYR A 66 -13.01 -8.56 -4.78
CA TYR A 66 -13.30 -7.35 -5.54
C TYR A 66 -12.89 -7.50 -7.01
N ASP A 67 -13.61 -6.82 -7.90
CA ASP A 67 -13.42 -6.96 -9.35
C ASP A 67 -12.46 -5.90 -9.91
N ASP A 68 -12.55 -4.67 -9.41
CA ASP A 68 -11.72 -3.54 -9.81
C ASP A 68 -11.61 -2.50 -8.65
N PRO A 69 -10.81 -1.43 -8.79
CA PRO A 69 -10.70 -0.41 -7.75
C PRO A 69 -12.00 0.29 -7.34
N ILE A 70 -12.98 0.42 -8.24
CA ILE A 70 -14.26 1.07 -7.97
C ILE A 70 -15.15 0.14 -7.15
N ASP A 71 -15.26 -1.13 -7.55
CA ASP A 71 -16.00 -2.15 -6.80
C ASP A 71 -15.40 -2.35 -5.39
N LEU A 72 -14.08 -2.33 -5.25
CA LEU A 72 -13.43 -2.34 -3.94
C LEU A 72 -13.91 -1.17 -3.08
N ASN A 73 -13.94 0.05 -3.62
CA ASN A 73 -14.40 1.23 -2.88
C ASN A 73 -15.86 1.08 -2.40
N GLN A 74 -16.73 0.45 -3.19
CA GLN A 74 -18.12 0.20 -2.81
C GLN A 74 -18.26 -0.82 -1.67
N LYS A 75 -17.28 -1.72 -1.53
CA LYS A 75 -17.24 -2.78 -0.51
C LYS A 75 -16.56 -2.35 0.81
N LEU A 76 -15.94 -1.17 0.84
CA LEU A 76 -15.41 -0.57 2.07
C LEU A 76 -16.54 -0.19 3.03
N LYS A 77 -16.31 -0.37 4.32
CA LYS A 77 -17.27 -0.07 5.38
C LYS A 77 -16.63 0.86 6.43
N PRO A 78 -17.36 1.86 6.95
CA PRO A 78 -16.91 2.66 8.08
C PRO A 78 -16.49 1.79 9.28
N GLY A 79 -15.39 2.16 9.94
CA GLY A 79 -14.92 1.50 11.16
C GLY A 79 -14.38 0.10 10.94
N THR A 80 -13.82 -0.19 9.76
CA THR A 80 -13.21 -1.50 9.45
C THR A 80 -11.73 -1.38 9.11
N PHE A 81 -11.00 -2.45 9.42
CA PHE A 81 -9.61 -2.63 9.03
C PHE A 81 -9.57 -3.56 7.80
N ASN A 82 -9.16 -3.04 6.65
CA ASN A 82 -9.19 -3.73 5.37
C ASN A 82 -7.75 -3.91 4.87
N VAL A 83 -7.30 -5.15 4.69
CA VAL A 83 -6.00 -5.43 4.07
C VAL A 83 -6.25 -5.75 2.61
N VAL A 84 -5.69 -4.95 1.70
CA VAL A 84 -5.97 -5.06 0.26
C VAL A 84 -4.72 -5.55 -0.47
N TYR A 85 -4.83 -6.69 -1.15
CA TYR A 85 -3.82 -7.15 -2.09
C TYR A 85 -4.16 -6.62 -3.49
N PRO A 86 -3.27 -5.85 -4.15
CA PRO A 86 -3.55 -5.24 -5.45
C PRO A 86 -3.80 -6.30 -6.54
N ASP A 87 -4.61 -5.95 -7.53
CA ASP A 87 -4.96 -6.86 -8.63
C ASP A 87 -3.82 -6.96 -9.66
N PRO A 88 -3.13 -8.11 -9.80
CA PRO A 88 -2.07 -8.30 -10.78
C PRO A 88 -2.55 -8.34 -12.24
N SER A 89 -3.85 -8.49 -12.48
CA SER A 89 -4.47 -8.36 -13.79
C SER A 89 -4.74 -6.91 -14.19
N PHE A 90 -4.70 -5.99 -13.23
CA PHE A 90 -5.02 -4.56 -13.39
C PHE A 90 -6.42 -4.28 -13.95
N SER A 91 -7.42 -5.10 -13.60
CA SER A 91 -8.79 -4.90 -14.04
C SER A 91 -9.30 -3.50 -13.69
N GLY A 92 -9.82 -2.80 -14.70
CA GLY A 92 -10.36 -1.43 -14.58
C GLY A 92 -9.31 -0.32 -14.44
N CYS A 93 -8.04 -0.61 -14.19
CA CYS A 93 -7.03 0.42 -13.93
C CYS A 93 -6.76 1.32 -15.14
N GLU A 94 -6.78 0.75 -16.35
CA GLU A 94 -6.52 1.50 -17.57
C GLU A 94 -7.57 2.57 -17.83
N GLU A 95 -8.86 2.20 -17.72
CA GLU A 95 -9.99 3.12 -17.89
C GLU A 95 -9.93 4.24 -16.84
N ILE A 96 -9.79 3.88 -15.56
CA ILE A 96 -9.70 4.84 -14.45
C ILE A 96 -8.59 5.85 -14.69
N VAL A 97 -7.39 5.41 -15.08
CA VAL A 97 -6.24 6.32 -15.24
C VAL A 97 -6.33 7.14 -16.52
N ASN A 98 -6.74 6.54 -17.65
CA ASN A 98 -6.75 7.23 -18.94
C ASN A 98 -7.93 8.20 -19.09
N GLU A 99 -8.99 8.06 -18.30
CA GLU A 99 -10.13 8.98 -18.26
C GLU A 99 -10.02 10.05 -17.17
N SER A 100 -9.03 9.92 -16.26
CA SER A 100 -8.87 10.81 -15.12
C SER A 100 -8.31 12.18 -15.50
N ASP A 101 -8.85 13.23 -14.87
CA ASP A 101 -8.29 14.58 -14.98
C ASP A 101 -6.93 14.68 -14.27
N TYR A 102 -6.58 13.75 -13.38
CA TYR A 102 -5.34 13.75 -12.60
C TYR A 102 -4.12 13.25 -13.37
N PHE A 103 -4.32 12.51 -14.47
CA PHE A 103 -3.26 11.87 -15.24
C PHE A 103 -3.19 12.45 -16.65
N ASP A 104 -2.02 13.00 -17.00
CA ASP A 104 -1.79 13.61 -18.30
C ASP A 104 -1.26 12.56 -19.28
N GLY A 105 -2.15 11.82 -19.97
CA GLY A 105 -1.74 10.91 -21.04
C GLY A 105 -2.59 9.66 -21.17
N LYS A 106 -2.07 8.69 -21.92
CA LYS A 106 -2.61 7.34 -22.01
C LYS A 106 -1.51 6.34 -21.73
N VAL A 107 -1.82 5.32 -20.94
CA VAL A 107 -0.89 4.27 -20.58
C VAL A 107 -1.57 2.91 -20.68
N GLU A 108 -0.86 1.94 -21.26
CA GLU A 108 -1.28 0.55 -21.32
C GLU A 108 -0.89 -0.17 -20.03
N TRP A 109 -1.79 -1.02 -19.53
CA TRP A 109 -1.55 -1.85 -18.35
C TRP A 109 -1.37 -3.31 -18.75
N VAL A 110 -0.20 -3.87 -18.44
CA VAL A 110 0.20 -5.22 -18.86
C VAL A 110 0.38 -6.11 -17.64
N ALA A 111 -0.53 -7.07 -17.47
CA ALA A 111 -0.39 -8.10 -16.45
C ALA A 111 0.86 -8.96 -16.69
N ARG A 112 1.48 -9.47 -15.62
CA ARG A 112 2.75 -10.22 -15.72
C ARG A 112 2.68 -11.44 -16.64
N TRP A 113 1.55 -12.14 -16.66
CA TRP A 113 1.32 -13.31 -17.50
C TRP A 113 0.96 -12.96 -18.96
N ASN A 114 0.63 -11.70 -19.24
CA ASN A 114 0.40 -11.19 -20.60
C ASN A 114 1.65 -10.50 -21.19
N ALA A 115 2.72 -10.38 -20.40
CA ALA A 115 3.95 -9.74 -20.83
C ALA A 115 4.68 -10.58 -21.88
N SER A 116 5.39 -9.91 -22.78
CA SER A 116 6.19 -10.51 -23.85
C SER A 116 7.54 -9.79 -23.97
N GLU A 117 8.41 -10.21 -24.88
CA GLU A 117 9.66 -9.49 -25.16
C GLU A 117 9.43 -8.05 -25.62
N GLU A 118 8.26 -7.76 -26.22
CA GLU A 118 7.88 -6.43 -26.72
C GLU A 118 7.04 -5.63 -25.71
N LYS A 119 6.42 -6.30 -24.72
CA LYS A 119 5.53 -5.69 -23.74
C LYS A 119 6.01 -5.99 -22.32
N GLU A 120 6.64 -5.00 -21.70
CA GLU A 120 7.08 -5.09 -20.32
C GLU A 120 5.89 -5.18 -19.35
N PRO A 121 5.97 -6.02 -18.29
CA PRO A 121 4.90 -6.13 -17.31
C PRO A 121 4.80 -4.85 -16.48
N THR A 122 3.60 -4.30 -16.35
CA THR A 122 3.37 -3.16 -15.48
C THR A 122 3.67 -3.52 -14.02
N PRO A 123 4.43 -2.68 -13.29
CA PRO A 123 4.71 -2.92 -11.88
C PRO A 123 3.41 -3.01 -11.05
N LEU A 124 3.27 -4.05 -10.24
CA LEU A 124 2.07 -4.29 -9.41
C LEU A 124 1.72 -3.10 -8.51
N VAL A 125 2.73 -2.38 -8.04
CA VAL A 125 2.55 -1.19 -7.21
C VAL A 125 1.77 -0.09 -7.93
N HIS A 126 1.75 -0.08 -9.27
CA HIS A 126 1.03 0.92 -10.04
C HIS A 126 -0.48 0.88 -9.80
N TRP A 127 -1.02 -0.29 -9.45
CA TRP A 127 -2.43 -0.46 -9.11
C TRP A 127 -2.91 0.56 -8.06
N TRP A 128 -2.03 0.94 -7.11
CA TRP A 128 -2.36 1.91 -6.07
C TRP A 128 -2.54 3.34 -6.58
N PHE A 129 -1.92 3.72 -7.71
CA PHE A 129 -2.21 5.00 -8.36
C PHE A 129 -3.63 5.02 -8.91
N ALA A 130 -4.03 3.96 -9.61
CA ALA A 130 -5.38 3.82 -10.14
C ALA A 130 -6.40 3.80 -9.00
N TRP A 131 -6.14 3.07 -7.92
CA TRP A 131 -7.03 3.06 -6.76
C TRP A 131 -7.15 4.41 -6.07
N ALA A 132 -6.04 5.15 -5.90
CA ALA A 132 -6.07 6.48 -5.28
C ALA A 132 -6.84 7.50 -6.14
N ILE A 133 -6.72 7.42 -7.47
CA ILE A 133 -7.55 8.18 -8.41
C ILE A 133 -9.02 7.78 -8.27
N ALA A 134 -9.32 6.47 -8.33
CA ALA A 134 -10.68 5.94 -8.20
C ALA A 134 -11.36 6.40 -6.90
N ARG A 135 -10.59 6.45 -5.81
CA ARG A 135 -11.07 6.92 -4.50
C ARG A 135 -11.52 8.39 -4.57
N ILE A 136 -10.83 9.24 -5.31
CA ILE A 136 -11.16 10.65 -5.43
C ILE A 136 -12.26 10.92 -6.46
N GLU A 137 -12.28 10.23 -7.59
CA GLU A 137 -13.20 10.55 -8.69
C GLU A 137 -14.54 9.78 -8.65
N HIS A 138 -14.55 8.54 -8.14
CA HIS A 138 -15.71 7.66 -8.26
C HIS A 138 -16.46 7.40 -6.94
N GLY A 139 -15.93 7.85 -5.79
CA GLY A 139 -16.57 7.59 -4.50
C GLY A 139 -16.66 6.09 -4.15
N PRO A 140 -17.52 5.69 -3.18
CA PRO A 140 -18.26 6.54 -2.26
C PRO A 140 -17.35 7.32 -1.29
N TYR A 141 -17.70 8.56 -0.96
CA TYR A 141 -16.88 9.49 -0.14
C TYR A 141 -16.97 9.26 1.37
N LEU A 142 -16.76 8.02 1.81
CA LEU A 142 -16.57 7.74 3.24
C LEU A 142 -15.12 8.05 3.66
N TRP A 143 -14.94 8.40 4.94
CA TRP A 143 -13.62 8.71 5.47
C TRP A 143 -12.71 7.47 5.40
N THR A 144 -11.62 7.57 4.63
CA THR A 144 -10.74 6.45 4.28
C THR A 144 -9.28 6.79 4.56
N SER A 145 -8.58 5.91 5.24
CA SER A 145 -7.13 5.99 5.47
C SER A 145 -6.40 4.93 4.66
N LEU A 146 -5.52 5.33 3.74
CA LEU A 146 -4.55 4.42 3.14
C LEU A 146 -3.28 4.39 4.01
N VAL A 147 -2.95 3.22 4.54
CA VAL A 147 -1.67 2.93 5.18
C VAL A 147 -0.80 2.18 4.20
N PHE A 148 0.23 2.86 3.72
CA PHE A 148 1.18 2.34 2.77
C PHE A 148 2.49 1.99 3.47
N ASP A 149 2.70 0.68 3.67
CA ASP A 149 3.98 0.17 4.13
C ASP A 149 4.98 0.05 2.97
N GLU A 150 6.25 0.35 3.24
CA GLU A 150 7.32 0.57 2.26
C GLU A 150 6.97 1.56 1.14
N THR A 151 6.83 2.82 1.54
CA THR A 151 6.41 3.91 0.65
C THR A 151 7.36 4.17 -0.53
N ALA A 152 8.63 3.77 -0.42
CA ALA A 152 9.62 3.91 -1.49
C ALA A 152 9.22 3.13 -2.76
N ASP A 153 8.47 2.02 -2.63
CA ASP A 153 7.98 1.24 -3.77
C ASP A 153 6.97 2.04 -4.61
N LEU A 154 6.13 2.86 -3.95
CA LEU A 154 5.04 3.57 -4.62
C LEU A 154 5.57 4.69 -5.50
N ALA A 155 6.44 5.52 -4.93
CA ALA A 155 6.94 6.72 -5.58
C ALA A 155 8.43 6.86 -5.26
N PRO A 156 9.31 6.07 -5.91
CA PRO A 156 10.74 6.14 -5.66
C PRO A 156 11.31 7.48 -6.10
N GLU A 157 12.29 8.02 -5.37
CA GLU A 157 12.99 9.27 -5.77
C GLU A 157 13.66 9.15 -7.14
N SER A 158 14.05 7.94 -7.56
CA SER A 158 14.63 7.67 -8.87
C SER A 158 13.62 7.61 -10.02
N ALA A 159 12.32 7.77 -9.76
CA ALA A 159 11.28 7.72 -10.79
C ALA A 159 11.54 8.77 -11.88
N LYS A 160 11.55 8.31 -13.13
CA LYS A 160 11.76 9.11 -14.35
C LYS A 160 10.72 8.70 -15.39
N ALA A 161 10.72 9.39 -16.54
CA ALA A 161 9.94 8.94 -17.69
C ALA A 161 10.37 7.53 -18.09
N ASP A 162 9.39 6.63 -18.17
CA ASP A 162 9.53 5.22 -18.53
C ASP A 162 8.30 4.76 -19.32
N VAL A 163 8.34 3.54 -19.85
CA VAL A 163 7.24 2.97 -20.67
C VAL A 163 5.92 2.85 -19.90
N HIS A 164 5.99 2.79 -18.57
CA HIS A 164 4.83 2.69 -17.70
C HIS A 164 4.36 4.03 -17.15
N GLU A 165 4.91 5.15 -17.62
CA GLU A 165 4.57 6.50 -17.18
C GLU A 165 4.59 6.68 -15.65
N THR A 166 5.55 6.05 -14.97
CA THR A 166 5.70 6.05 -13.50
C THR A 166 5.84 7.47 -12.98
N TYR A 167 6.61 8.32 -13.66
CA TYR A 167 6.77 9.73 -13.27
C TYR A 167 5.46 10.53 -13.38
N GLU A 168 4.65 10.30 -14.41
CA GLU A 168 3.34 10.94 -14.54
C GLU A 168 2.36 10.41 -13.49
N LYS A 169 2.41 9.12 -13.16
CA LYS A 169 1.64 8.56 -12.03
C LYS A 169 2.03 9.20 -10.69
N VAL A 170 3.31 9.45 -10.45
CA VAL A 170 3.78 10.19 -9.26
C VAL A 170 3.25 11.63 -9.23
N LYS A 171 3.15 12.31 -10.38
CA LYS A 171 2.51 13.64 -10.45
C LYS A 171 1.00 13.55 -10.19
N ALA A 172 0.33 12.54 -10.73
CA ALA A 172 -1.09 12.30 -10.49
C ALA A 172 -1.34 12.08 -9.00
N LEU A 173 -0.53 11.25 -8.32
CA LEU A 173 -0.60 11.05 -6.87
C LEU A 173 -0.43 12.35 -6.10
N ARG A 174 0.52 13.22 -6.49
CA ARG A 174 0.67 14.54 -5.85
C ARG A 174 -0.61 15.36 -5.96
N ARG A 175 -1.26 15.36 -7.13
CA ARG A 175 -2.52 16.09 -7.36
C ARG A 175 -3.65 15.49 -6.53
N VAL A 176 -3.78 14.15 -6.52
CA VAL A 176 -4.68 13.40 -5.64
C VAL A 176 -4.50 13.80 -4.18
N MET A 177 -3.26 13.83 -3.69
CA MET A 177 -2.98 14.24 -2.30
C MET A 177 -3.42 15.68 -2.00
N ALA A 178 -3.30 16.60 -2.95
CA ALA A 178 -3.73 17.99 -2.77
C ALA A 178 -5.26 18.10 -2.58
N ASP A 179 -6.02 17.24 -3.22
CA ASP A 179 -7.49 17.22 -3.15
C ASP A 179 -8.06 16.20 -2.16
N SER A 180 -7.24 15.27 -1.67
CA SER A 180 -7.62 14.16 -0.78
C SER A 180 -8.53 14.54 0.39
N ARG A 181 -8.25 15.68 1.05
CA ARG A 181 -9.04 16.19 2.17
C ARG A 181 -10.49 16.54 1.78
N LYS A 182 -10.72 17.03 0.56
CA LYS A 182 -12.07 17.35 0.05
C LYS A 182 -12.92 16.08 -0.10
N PHE A 183 -12.25 14.95 -0.33
CA PHE A 183 -12.87 13.66 -0.62
C PHE A 183 -12.72 12.65 0.53
N HIS A 184 -12.45 13.15 1.74
CA HIS A 184 -12.35 12.35 2.97
C HIS A 184 -11.29 11.23 2.89
N PHE A 185 -10.19 11.50 2.18
CA PHE A 185 -9.11 10.54 1.98
C PHE A 185 -7.84 11.01 2.67
N SER A 186 -7.23 10.14 3.48
CA SER A 186 -5.96 10.38 4.18
C SER A 186 -4.93 9.33 3.76
N LEU A 187 -3.69 9.75 3.54
CA LEU A 187 -2.59 8.87 3.15
C LEU A 187 -1.51 8.87 4.22
N PHE A 188 -1.12 7.68 4.66
CA PHE A 188 -0.10 7.43 5.67
C PHE A 188 1.02 6.61 5.03
N TYR A 189 2.24 7.09 5.20
CA TYR A 189 3.43 6.52 4.58
C TYR A 189 4.36 6.01 5.67
N LEU A 190 4.63 4.70 5.66
CA LEU A 190 5.63 4.09 6.51
C LEU A 190 6.90 3.86 5.68
N ALA A 191 8.02 4.37 6.17
CA ALA A 191 9.31 4.28 5.50
C ALA A 191 10.46 4.34 6.53
N HIS A 192 11.52 3.57 6.31
CA HIS A 192 12.75 3.66 7.08
C HIS A 192 13.55 4.94 6.76
N HIS A 193 13.55 5.32 5.48
CA HIS A 193 14.28 6.47 4.97
C HIS A 193 13.32 7.32 4.14
N GLU A 194 12.95 8.49 4.66
CA GLU A 194 12.05 9.41 3.96
C GLU A 194 12.66 9.84 2.60
N GLU A 195 13.98 9.93 2.51
CA GLU A 195 14.68 10.34 1.29
C GLU A 195 14.44 9.45 0.08
N ASN A 196 14.02 8.21 0.28
CA ASN A 196 13.68 7.28 -0.80
C ASN A 196 12.33 7.61 -1.45
N LEU A 197 11.47 8.37 -0.78
CA LEU A 197 10.19 8.82 -1.32
C LEU A 197 10.39 10.05 -2.21
N HIS A 198 9.74 10.05 -3.37
CA HIS A 198 9.87 11.10 -4.36
C HIS A 198 9.57 12.50 -3.79
N SER A 199 10.45 13.46 -4.07
CA SER A 199 10.44 14.80 -3.47
C SER A 199 9.16 15.59 -3.76
N LYS A 200 8.43 15.27 -4.84
CA LYS A 200 7.10 15.85 -5.11
C LYS A 200 6.05 15.41 -4.08
N ILE A 201 6.15 14.19 -3.57
CA ILE A 201 5.27 13.63 -2.54
C ILE A 201 5.71 14.15 -1.16
N ARG A 202 7.02 14.14 -0.85
CA ARG A 202 7.51 14.68 0.44
C ARG A 202 7.08 16.12 0.70
N ARG A 203 7.04 16.96 -0.35
CA ARG A 203 6.57 18.36 -0.26
C ARG A 203 5.11 18.52 0.14
N THR A 204 4.27 17.49 0.02
CA THR A 204 2.86 17.54 0.42
C THR A 204 2.60 16.93 1.80
N ILE A 205 3.60 16.34 2.45
CA ILE A 205 3.50 15.78 3.79
C ILE A 205 3.44 16.90 4.82
N GLN A 206 2.37 16.93 5.61
CA GLN A 206 2.11 17.97 6.62
C GLN A 206 2.49 17.57 8.04
N TRP A 207 2.51 16.26 8.31
CA TRP A 207 2.77 15.68 9.63
C TRP A 207 3.77 14.55 9.47
N ARG A 208 4.67 14.45 10.45
CA ARG A 208 5.67 13.39 10.52
C ARG A 208 5.59 12.69 11.86
N ILE A 209 5.89 11.40 11.82
CA ILE A 209 6.04 10.55 12.99
C ILE A 209 7.47 10.04 12.94
N SER A 210 8.26 10.36 13.96
CA SER A 210 9.58 9.77 14.12
C SER A 210 9.53 8.77 15.28
N MET A 211 10.14 7.61 15.07
CA MET A 211 10.21 6.51 16.03
C MET A 211 11.69 6.22 16.36
N PRO A 212 12.00 5.68 17.54
CA PRO A 212 13.36 5.29 17.90
C PRO A 212 13.88 4.17 17.00
N ASP A 213 15.00 4.43 16.35
CA ASP A 213 15.79 3.46 15.57
C ASP A 213 17.28 3.47 16.00
N GLY A 214 17.57 4.12 17.12
CA GLY A 214 18.93 4.36 17.62
C GLY A 214 19.61 5.60 17.01
N THR A 215 18.97 6.30 16.08
CA THR A 215 19.44 7.56 15.52
C THR A 215 18.74 8.76 16.18
N ALA A 216 19.37 9.94 16.09
CA ALA A 216 18.76 11.17 16.60
C ALA A 216 17.63 11.62 15.67
N ASN A 217 16.50 12.05 16.24
CA ASN A 217 15.51 12.75 15.44
C ASN A 217 16.04 14.12 14.99
N PRO A 218 15.49 14.72 13.91
CA PRO A 218 15.87 16.07 13.48
C PRO A 218 15.77 17.07 14.64
N ALA A 219 16.85 17.78 14.92
CA ALA A 219 16.93 18.76 15.99
C ALA A 219 17.83 19.95 15.64
N GLN A 220 17.49 21.14 16.17
CA GLN A 220 18.23 22.38 15.89
C GLN A 220 19.67 22.36 16.43
N GLU A 221 19.90 21.81 17.63
CA GLU A 221 21.22 21.72 18.26
C GLU A 221 22.21 20.86 17.46
N ASN A 222 21.71 19.92 16.65
CA ASN A 222 22.53 19.10 15.75
C ASN A 222 22.88 19.83 14.45
N ASN A 223 22.38 21.06 14.26
CA ASN A 223 22.46 21.81 13.01
C ASN A 223 21.79 21.08 11.83
N ASP A 224 20.74 20.31 12.11
CA ASP A 224 19.98 19.58 11.11
C ASP A 224 19.17 20.52 10.21
N ARG A 225 18.96 20.10 8.96
CA ARG A 225 18.09 20.81 8.01
C ARG A 225 16.68 20.28 8.09
N ALA A 226 15.71 21.20 7.98
CA ALA A 226 14.31 20.82 7.86
C ALA A 226 14.12 19.84 6.68
N PRO A 227 13.35 18.75 6.85
CA PRO A 227 13.05 17.83 5.77
C PRO A 227 12.36 18.50 4.59
N VAL A 228 12.42 17.87 3.43
CA VAL A 228 11.77 18.38 2.21
C VAL A 228 10.28 18.61 2.45
N GLY A 229 9.81 19.82 2.13
CA GLY A 229 8.43 20.25 2.39
C GLY A 229 8.26 21.02 3.68
N PHE A 230 9.25 20.99 4.59
CA PHE A 230 9.27 21.77 5.82
C PHE A 230 10.30 22.91 5.77
N SER A 231 9.98 23.99 6.46
CA SER A 231 10.81 25.19 6.60
C SER A 231 11.57 25.23 7.91
N SER A 232 11.11 24.48 8.92
CA SER A 232 11.66 24.46 10.27
C SER A 232 11.55 23.09 10.95
N ILE A 233 12.40 22.89 11.94
CA ILE A 233 12.38 21.76 12.88
C ILE A 233 11.92 22.30 14.24
N PRO A 234 10.82 21.82 14.83
CA PRO A 234 10.31 22.33 16.11
C PRO A 234 11.09 21.83 17.34
N MET A 235 11.90 20.78 17.18
CA MET A 235 12.66 20.18 18.27
C MET A 235 14.01 20.87 18.41
N ILE A 236 14.28 21.41 19.61
CA ILE A 236 15.56 22.06 19.92
C ILE A 236 16.68 21.01 20.03
N ARG A 237 16.41 19.89 20.70
CA ARG A 237 17.35 18.80 20.98
C ARG A 237 16.77 17.44 20.63
N ASP A 238 17.61 16.44 20.51
CA ASP A 238 17.19 15.04 20.33
C ASP A 238 16.27 14.56 21.46
N GLN A 239 15.21 13.86 21.08
CA GLN A 239 14.15 13.33 21.93
C GLN A 239 14.06 11.80 21.90
N LEU A 240 14.60 11.14 20.87
CA LEU A 240 14.28 9.74 20.55
C LEU A 240 15.47 8.78 20.59
N SER A 241 16.71 9.20 20.33
CA SER A 241 17.82 8.23 20.13
C SER A 241 18.04 7.25 21.30
N ARG A 242 17.69 7.66 22.53
CA ARG A 242 17.85 6.88 23.77
C ARG A 242 16.54 6.27 24.28
N ARG A 243 15.45 6.37 23.51
CA ARG A 243 14.13 5.87 23.92
C ARG A 243 13.96 4.43 23.43
N PRO A 244 13.32 3.55 24.21
CA PRO A 244 12.97 2.23 23.73
C PRO A 244 11.85 2.30 22.68
N VAL A 245 11.72 1.25 21.88
CA VAL A 245 10.53 0.99 21.05
C VAL A 245 9.27 1.17 21.89
N GLY A 246 8.22 1.73 21.29
CA GLY A 246 7.02 2.17 22.01
C GLY A 246 6.96 3.68 22.28
N ASN A 247 8.03 4.42 22.00
CA ASN A 247 8.02 5.89 22.02
C ASN A 247 7.93 6.43 20.61
N LEU A 248 7.31 7.59 20.42
CA LEU A 248 7.39 8.35 19.18
C LEU A 248 7.26 9.85 19.42
N ILE A 249 7.64 10.64 18.43
CA ILE A 249 7.29 12.05 18.34
C ILE A 249 6.40 12.27 17.12
N PHE A 250 5.24 12.89 17.35
CA PHE A 250 4.33 13.34 16.33
C PHE A 250 4.53 14.84 16.13
N TRP A 251 4.88 15.29 14.93
CA TRP A 251 5.36 16.65 14.73
C TRP A 251 5.03 17.25 13.36
N ASN A 252 4.99 18.58 13.32
CA ASN A 252 4.88 19.39 12.10
C ASN A 252 5.91 20.54 12.15
N GLU A 253 5.86 21.50 11.23
CA GLU A 253 6.83 22.61 11.20
C GLU A 253 6.85 23.47 12.47
N THR A 254 5.75 23.50 13.23
CA THR A 254 5.53 24.46 14.31
C THR A 254 5.58 23.85 15.71
N SER A 255 5.28 22.55 15.84
CA SER A 255 5.12 21.90 17.14
C SER A 255 5.38 20.41 17.07
N PHE A 256 5.62 19.80 18.23
CA PHE A 256 5.73 18.35 18.37
C PHE A 256 5.08 17.89 19.68
N ASN A 257 4.61 16.65 19.68
CA ASN A 257 4.10 15.95 20.85
C ASN A 257 4.81 14.62 21.00
N LYS A 258 5.03 14.20 22.24
CA LYS A 258 5.56 12.88 22.56
C LYS A 258 4.39 11.95 22.83
N VAL A 259 4.43 10.78 22.22
CA VAL A 259 3.44 9.73 22.46
C VAL A 259 4.19 8.47 22.86
N VAL A 260 3.57 7.71 23.76
CA VAL A 260 4.04 6.39 24.18
C VAL A 260 2.90 5.42 23.95
N TRP A 261 3.23 4.24 23.44
CA TRP A 261 2.33 3.12 23.31
C TRP A 261 3.00 1.86 23.85
N ASP A 262 2.17 0.88 24.21
CA ASP A 262 2.63 -0.49 24.44
C ASP A 262 2.76 -1.22 23.10
N ASP A 263 3.61 -2.24 23.08
CA ASP A 263 3.79 -3.06 21.88
C ASP A 263 2.50 -3.81 21.54
N ILE A 264 2.23 -3.97 20.24
CA ILE A 264 1.10 -4.78 19.80
C ILE A 264 1.55 -6.24 19.87
N ALA A 265 1.00 -6.97 20.85
CA ALA A 265 1.34 -8.37 21.04
C ALA A 265 1.08 -9.17 19.78
N LYS A 266 2.08 -9.95 19.34
CA LYS A 266 1.88 -11.01 18.36
C LYS A 266 1.12 -12.14 19.00
N PHE A 267 0.34 -12.86 18.20
CA PHE A 267 -0.26 -14.11 18.64
C PHE A 267 0.85 -15.13 18.91
N PRO A 268 0.83 -15.86 20.04
CA PRO A 268 1.87 -16.84 20.38
C PRO A 268 2.13 -17.86 19.26
N GLU A 269 1.07 -18.28 18.55
CA GLU A 269 1.16 -19.21 17.43
C GLU A 269 1.88 -18.62 16.20
N ASP A 270 1.95 -17.29 16.08
CA ASP A 270 2.52 -16.57 14.94
C ASP A 270 3.91 -15.98 15.23
N GLU A 271 4.45 -16.15 16.44
CA GLU A 271 5.74 -15.56 16.84
C GLU A 271 6.93 -15.94 15.94
N ARG A 272 6.86 -17.11 15.30
CA ARG A 272 7.96 -17.69 14.49
C ARG A 272 7.61 -17.88 13.02
N ARG A 273 6.43 -17.44 12.60
CA ARG A 273 5.94 -17.59 11.23
C ARG A 273 5.34 -16.30 10.71
N TRP A 274 5.26 -16.19 9.40
CA TRP A 274 4.55 -15.11 8.73
C TRP A 274 3.69 -15.69 7.60
N LEU A 275 2.59 -15.01 7.31
CA LEU A 275 1.64 -15.44 6.29
C LEU A 275 2.08 -14.92 4.92
N LYS A 276 2.36 -15.80 3.97
CA LYS A 276 2.62 -15.44 2.58
C LYS A 276 1.36 -15.66 1.75
N ILE A 277 0.88 -14.60 1.09
CA ILE A 277 -0.23 -14.66 0.14
C ILE A 277 0.31 -14.34 -1.25
N SER A 278 0.16 -15.28 -2.19
CA SER A 278 0.59 -15.13 -3.58
C SER A 278 -0.63 -15.08 -4.49
N LEU A 279 -0.58 -14.21 -5.50
CA LEU A 279 -1.63 -14.08 -6.52
C LEU A 279 -1.08 -14.52 -7.89
N SER A 280 -1.85 -15.33 -8.62
CA SER A 280 -1.49 -15.85 -9.95
C SER A 280 -2.67 -15.79 -10.91
N GLU A 281 -2.39 -15.99 -12.21
CA GLU A 281 -3.43 -16.09 -13.23
C GLU A 281 -4.45 -17.18 -12.90
N ASP A 282 -5.74 -16.90 -13.14
CA ASP A 282 -6.79 -17.91 -13.06
C ASP A 282 -6.75 -18.83 -14.30
N CYS A 283 -6.37 -20.09 -14.09
CA CYS A 283 -6.30 -21.10 -15.16
C CYS A 283 -7.63 -21.33 -15.90
N ALA A 284 -8.77 -20.93 -15.32
CA ALA A 284 -10.08 -21.05 -15.99
C ALA A 284 -10.20 -20.12 -17.21
N ARG A 285 -9.61 -18.91 -17.18
CA ARG A 285 -9.60 -17.96 -18.31
C ARG A 285 -8.54 -18.29 -19.37
N ALA A 286 -7.41 -18.89 -18.97
CA ALA A 286 -6.35 -19.30 -19.90
C ALA A 286 -6.83 -20.31 -20.96
N ARG A 287 -7.84 -21.14 -20.65
CA ARG A 287 -8.40 -22.12 -21.60
C ARG A 287 -9.41 -21.53 -22.59
N SER A 288 -10.02 -20.38 -22.29
CA SER A 288 -10.95 -19.73 -23.22
C SER A 288 -10.28 -18.93 -24.35
N GLY A 289 -8.96 -18.72 -24.29
CA GLY A 289 -8.21 -17.98 -25.32
C GLY A 289 -7.60 -18.82 -26.44
N VAL A 290 -7.76 -20.16 -26.43
CA VAL A 290 -6.99 -21.07 -27.32
C VAL A 290 -7.85 -21.79 -28.38
N GLU A 291 -9.17 -21.63 -28.42
CA GLU A 291 -10.01 -22.30 -29.43
C GLU A 291 -10.76 -21.31 -30.34
N ALA A 292 -10.09 -20.78 -31.37
CA ALA A 292 -10.76 -20.28 -32.59
C ALA A 292 -9.83 -20.10 -33.81
N THR A 293 -8.81 -20.94 -34.03
CA THR A 293 -8.13 -21.00 -35.34
C THR A 293 -7.63 -22.40 -35.67
N GLY A 294 -8.39 -23.14 -36.49
CA GLY A 294 -7.84 -24.30 -37.19
C GLY A 294 -8.87 -25.37 -37.54
N GLY A 295 -9.49 -25.25 -38.72
CA GLY A 295 -10.29 -26.35 -39.26
C GLY A 295 -11.08 -26.04 -40.53
N GLU A 296 -10.43 -25.62 -41.61
CA GLU A 296 -10.95 -25.90 -42.96
C GLU A 296 -10.01 -26.91 -43.63
N GLY A 297 -10.48 -28.15 -43.74
CA GLY A 297 -9.84 -29.23 -44.48
C GLY A 297 -10.19 -29.14 -45.96
N GLY A 298 -9.23 -29.58 -46.79
CA GLY A 298 -9.45 -29.87 -48.21
C GLY A 298 -10.14 -31.21 -48.47
#